data_AF-A0A932Y8Z0-F1
#
_entry.id   AF-A0A932Y8Z0-F1
#
_cell.length_a   1.000
_cell.length_b   1.000
_cell.length_c   1.000
_cell.angle_alpha   90.00
_cell.angle_beta   90.00
_cell.angle_gamma   90.00
#
_symmetry.space_group_name_H-M   'P 1'
#
loop_
_entity.id
_entity.type
_entity.pdbx_description
1 polymer ?
#
loop_
_entity_poly.entity_id
_entity_poly.type
_entity_poly.pdbx_seq_one_letter_code
_entity_poly.pdbx_strand_id
1 'polypeptide(L)'
;MSEVSVPELLRHSSNVLHVVEGVFFSLVALAALVEIKTSSLNWRRIWSLFLLVGGAFLAACLIFQKETSQISRAWLNLQASPMRVQHIAVAVLLFVAGGYELILLRRPDLKTIGYFSGLLLMVVGVLFCVHVQKGAPKAVAYSLLYHRAVGLFFILAGISRMAQRATHKISWNYAWTFFLLLCGFLMATYREPSGAFEPQRVSFSSEDMKSLLQ
;
A
#
# COMPACT_ATOMS: atom_id res chain seq x y z
N MET A 1 -4.23 12.32 32.99
CA MET A 1 -3.84 11.91 31.62
C MET A 1 -4.56 12.85 30.67
N SER A 2 -3.86 13.60 29.83
CA SER A 2 -4.49 14.47 28.82
C SER A 2 -5.20 13.59 27.78
N GLU A 3 -6.45 13.90 27.45
CA GLU A 3 -7.17 13.21 26.38
C GLU A 3 -6.40 13.35 25.06
N VAL A 4 -6.04 12.22 24.44
CA VAL A 4 -5.41 12.21 23.12
C VAL A 4 -6.46 12.63 22.09
N SER A 5 -6.15 13.65 21.30
CA SER A 5 -7.07 14.12 20.26
C SER A 5 -7.28 13.04 19.18
N VAL A 6 -8.48 13.01 18.58
CA VAL A 6 -8.80 12.05 17.50
C VAL A 6 -7.79 12.08 16.35
N PRO A 7 -7.32 13.25 15.86
CA PRO A 7 -6.27 13.29 14.83
C PRO A 7 -4.97 12.61 15.25
N GLU A 8 -4.56 12.78 16.51
CA GLU A 8 -3.33 12.16 17.02
C GLU A 8 -3.45 10.64 17.12
N LEU A 9 -4.61 10.14 17.54
CA LEU A 9 -4.88 8.70 17.55
C LEU A 9 -4.81 8.12 16.13
N LEU A 10 -5.43 8.79 15.15
CA LEU A 10 -5.38 8.38 13.74
C LEU A 10 -3.96 8.42 13.18
N ARG A 11 -3.18 9.44 13.54
CA ARG A 11 -1.77 9.57 13.19
C ARG A 11 -0.95 8.42 13.73
N HIS A 12 -1.14 8.07 15.00
CA HIS A 12 -0.45 6.94 15.63
C HIS A 12 -0.85 5.61 14.97
N SER A 13 -2.14 5.36 14.76
CA SER A 13 -2.61 4.15 14.05
C SER A 13 -2.04 4.06 12.64
N SER A 14 -2.01 5.17 11.90
CA SER A 14 -1.43 5.22 10.55
C SER A 14 0.07 4.92 10.58
N ASN A 15 0.82 5.47 11.54
CA ASN A 15 2.25 5.16 11.72
C ASN A 15 2.50 3.68 11.99
N VAL A 16 1.70 3.07 12.87
CA VAL A 16 1.80 1.63 13.15
C VAL A 16 1.51 0.82 11.88
N LEU A 17 0.49 1.19 11.12
CA LEU A 17 0.14 0.50 9.88
C LEU A 17 1.28 0.58 8.85
N HIS A 18 1.85 1.78 8.62
CA HIS A 18 3.00 1.96 7.74
C HIS A 18 4.21 1.11 8.17
N VAL A 19 4.48 1.00 9.47
CA VAL A 19 5.54 0.12 9.99
C VAL A 19 5.26 -1.34 9.68
N VAL A 20 4.04 -1.81 9.96
CA VAL A 20 3.64 -3.20 9.71
C VAL A 20 3.73 -3.52 8.22
N GLU A 21 3.21 -2.65 7.36
CA GLU A 21 3.31 -2.80 5.90
C GLU A 21 4.76 -2.80 5.41
N GLY A 22 5.59 -1.89 5.94
CA GLY A 22 7.00 -1.80 5.59
C GLY A 22 7.80 -3.04 5.96
N VAL A 23 7.59 -3.57 7.18
CA VAL A 23 8.19 -4.85 7.62
C VAL A 23 7.70 -5.99 6.72
N PHE A 24 6.41 -6.02 6.42
CA PHE A 24 5.81 -7.04 5.58
C PHE A 24 6.41 -7.07 4.16
N PHE A 25 6.51 -5.92 3.48
CA PHE A 25 7.15 -5.85 2.15
C PHE A 25 8.63 -6.23 2.20
N SER A 26 9.32 -5.87 3.29
CA SER A 26 10.71 -6.26 3.50
C SER A 26 10.83 -7.79 3.63
N LEU A 27 9.93 -8.46 4.34
CA LEU A 27 9.92 -9.93 4.45
C LEU A 27 9.63 -10.60 3.10
N VAL A 28 8.68 -10.08 2.31
CA VAL A 28 8.41 -10.57 0.94
C VAL A 28 9.67 -10.45 0.09
N ALA A 29 10.34 -9.29 0.11
CA ALA A 29 11.56 -9.07 -0.65
C ALA A 29 12.71 -9.97 -0.18
N LEU A 30 12.91 -10.13 1.13
CA LEU A 30 13.95 -11.03 1.67
C LEU A 30 13.69 -12.49 1.26
N ALA A 31 12.46 -12.97 1.38
CA ALA A 31 12.10 -14.31 0.94
C ALA A 31 12.29 -14.50 -0.58
N ALA A 32 12.01 -13.47 -1.40
CA ALA A 32 12.33 -13.48 -2.83
C ALA A 32 13.85 -13.50 -3.09
N LEU A 33 14.68 -12.80 -2.30
CA LEU A 33 16.14 -12.92 -2.41
C LEU A 33 16.63 -14.34 -2.11
N VAL A 34 16.06 -14.98 -1.08
CA VAL A 34 16.40 -16.38 -0.76
C VAL A 34 15.95 -17.32 -1.88
N GLU A 35 14.76 -17.11 -2.46
CA GLU A 35 14.32 -17.83 -3.65
C GLU A 35 15.35 -17.70 -4.79
N ILE A 36 15.79 -16.48 -5.12
CA ILE A 36 16.74 -16.24 -6.22
C ILE A 36 18.05 -16.99 -5.99
N LYS A 37 18.56 -17.03 -4.75
CA LYS A 37 19.82 -17.72 -4.43
C LYS A 37 19.70 -19.24 -4.39
N THR A 38 18.57 -19.75 -3.91
CA THR A 38 18.39 -21.20 -3.68
C THR A 38 17.63 -21.89 -4.80
N SER A 39 17.04 -21.13 -5.73
CA SER A 39 16.09 -21.60 -6.75
C SER A 39 14.92 -22.43 -6.18
N SER A 40 14.63 -22.29 -4.89
CA SER A 40 13.64 -23.13 -4.20
C SER A 40 12.23 -22.57 -4.34
N LEU A 41 11.32 -23.40 -4.88
CA LEU A 41 9.91 -23.08 -5.00
C LEU A 41 9.21 -22.90 -3.64
N ASN A 42 9.79 -23.41 -2.54
CA ASN A 42 9.25 -23.20 -1.21
C ASN A 42 9.33 -21.73 -0.80
N TRP A 43 10.45 -21.06 -1.07
CA TRP A 43 10.59 -19.62 -0.82
C TRP A 43 9.64 -18.81 -1.69
N ARG A 44 9.44 -19.24 -2.95
CA ARG A 44 8.40 -18.65 -3.81
C ARG A 44 7.02 -18.73 -3.21
N ARG A 45 6.66 -19.90 -2.69
CA ARG A 45 5.38 -20.12 -2.00
C ARG A 45 5.24 -19.23 -0.77
N ILE A 46 6.30 -19.12 0.03
CA ILE A 46 6.31 -18.31 1.26
C ILE A 46 6.00 -16.85 0.93
N TRP A 47 6.75 -16.20 0.04
CA TRP A 47 6.50 -14.78 -0.23
C TRP A 47 5.16 -14.55 -0.95
N SER A 48 4.70 -15.51 -1.75
CA SER A 48 3.37 -15.44 -2.38
C SER A 48 2.24 -15.54 -1.35
N LEU A 49 2.41 -16.41 -0.34
CA LEU A 49 1.50 -16.53 0.80
C LEU A 49 1.52 -15.27 1.67
N PHE A 50 2.69 -14.67 1.88
CA PHE A 50 2.77 -13.38 2.54
C PHE A 50 1.89 -12.38 1.79
N LEU A 51 2.10 -12.12 0.50
CA LEU A 51 1.27 -11.21 -0.29
C LEU A 51 -0.24 -11.51 -0.19
N LEU A 52 -0.62 -12.79 -0.30
CA LEU A 52 -2.01 -13.22 -0.18
C LEU A 52 -2.59 -12.89 1.20
N VAL A 53 -1.98 -13.41 2.26
CA VAL A 53 -2.48 -13.27 3.64
C VAL A 53 -2.38 -11.83 4.10
N GLY A 54 -1.30 -11.12 3.76
CA GLY A 54 -1.10 -9.71 4.09
C GLY A 54 -2.10 -8.80 3.39
N GLY A 55 -2.42 -9.05 2.12
CA GLY A 55 -3.49 -8.33 1.42
C GLY A 55 -4.84 -8.53 2.08
N ALA A 56 -5.20 -9.77 2.44
CA ALA A 56 -6.43 -10.06 3.18
C ALA A 56 -6.44 -9.41 4.57
N PHE A 57 -5.34 -9.50 5.30
CA PHE A 57 -5.17 -8.92 6.64
C PHE A 57 -5.30 -7.39 6.60
N LEU A 58 -4.63 -6.73 5.67
CA LEU A 58 -4.71 -5.28 5.49
C LEU A 58 -6.14 -4.84 5.17
N ALA A 59 -6.81 -5.54 4.25
CA ALA A 59 -8.22 -5.26 3.95
C ALA A 59 -9.11 -5.41 5.18
N ALA A 60 -8.92 -6.48 5.97
CA ALA A 60 -9.67 -6.71 7.20
C ALA A 60 -9.40 -5.58 8.23
N CYS A 61 -8.13 -5.22 8.46
CA CYS A 61 -7.77 -4.13 9.37
C CYS A 61 -8.43 -2.81 8.97
N LEU A 62 -8.48 -2.48 7.68
CA LEU A 62 -9.09 -1.23 7.19
C LEU A 62 -10.62 -1.23 7.29
N ILE A 63 -11.26 -2.40 7.10
CA ILE A 63 -12.71 -2.56 7.23
C ILE A 63 -13.14 -2.48 8.70
N PHE A 64 -12.37 -3.12 9.61
CA PHE A 64 -12.71 -3.25 11.03
C PHE A 64 -12.00 -2.23 11.94
N GLN A 65 -11.30 -1.23 11.39
CA GLN A 65 -10.55 -0.23 12.16
C GLN A 65 -11.43 0.61 13.10
N LYS A 66 -12.72 0.78 12.76
CA LYS A 66 -13.72 1.32 13.67
C LYS A 66 -14.52 0.14 14.20
N GLU A 67 -14.79 0.12 15.50
CA GLU A 67 -15.58 -0.89 16.23
C GLU A 67 -17.04 -0.98 15.73
N THR A 68 -17.24 -1.25 14.45
CA THR A 68 -18.54 -1.43 13.87
C THR A 68 -18.80 -2.92 13.87
N SER A 69 -19.52 -3.39 14.88
CA SER A 69 -20.18 -4.70 14.89
C SER A 69 -21.16 -4.86 13.71
N GLN A 70 -21.44 -3.78 12.96
CA GLN A 70 -22.33 -3.75 11.80
C GLN A 70 -21.57 -3.51 10.50
N ILE A 71 -21.54 -4.52 9.63
CA ILE A 71 -20.85 -4.48 8.33
C ILE A 71 -21.36 -3.37 7.39
N SER A 72 -22.65 -3.04 7.46
CA SER A 72 -23.25 -1.96 6.69
C SER A 72 -22.66 -0.59 7.03
N ARG A 73 -22.40 -0.34 8.33
CA ARG A 73 -21.73 0.89 8.79
C ARG A 73 -20.25 0.91 8.41
N ALA A 74 -19.58 -0.25 8.47
CA ALA A 74 -18.20 -0.39 8.00
C ALA A 74 -18.08 0.02 6.52
N TRP A 75 -19.01 -0.46 5.70
CA TRP A 75 -19.07 -0.16 4.27
C TRP A 75 -19.34 1.33 3.98
N LEU A 76 -20.33 1.93 4.64
CA LEU A 76 -20.59 3.37 4.48
C LEU A 76 -19.40 4.24 4.92
N ASN A 77 -18.73 3.87 6.02
CA ASN A 77 -17.53 4.57 6.50
C ASN A 77 -16.35 4.47 5.53
N LEU A 78 -16.22 3.32 4.87
CA LEU A 78 -15.21 3.07 3.84
C LEU A 78 -15.46 3.97 2.64
N GLN A 79 -16.70 4.00 2.13
CA GLN A 79 -17.08 4.85 0.99
C GLN A 79 -16.91 6.34 1.28
N ALA A 80 -17.15 6.77 2.52
CA ALA A 80 -17.00 8.17 2.93
C ALA A 80 -15.54 8.68 2.93
N SER A 81 -14.54 7.79 2.76
CA SER A 81 -13.12 8.17 2.77
C SER A 81 -12.39 7.64 1.53
N PRO A 82 -12.16 8.50 0.51
CA PRO A 82 -11.40 8.13 -0.69
C PRO A 82 -10.02 7.52 -0.37
N MET A 83 -9.36 8.02 0.68
CA MET A 83 -8.09 7.49 1.20
C MET A 83 -8.22 6.02 1.62
N ARG A 84 -9.29 5.63 2.34
CA ARG A 84 -9.50 4.24 2.76
C ARG A 84 -9.84 3.33 1.58
N VAL A 85 -10.65 3.82 0.63
CA VAL A 85 -10.95 3.09 -0.61
C VAL A 85 -9.66 2.73 -1.35
N GLN A 86 -8.73 3.68 -1.49
CA GLN A 86 -7.44 3.43 -2.13
C GLN A 86 -6.60 2.38 -1.40
N HIS A 87 -6.48 2.44 -0.07
CA HIS A 87 -5.74 1.44 0.69
C HIS A 87 -6.36 0.04 0.58
N ILE A 88 -7.69 -0.06 0.53
CA ILE A 88 -8.38 -1.34 0.32
C ILE A 88 -8.16 -1.85 -1.10
N ALA A 89 -8.16 -0.97 -2.10
CA ALA A 89 -7.78 -1.36 -3.46
C ALA A 89 -6.35 -1.91 -3.50
N VAL A 90 -5.39 -1.27 -2.83
CA VAL A 90 -4.02 -1.78 -2.67
C VAL A 90 -4.02 -3.17 -2.01
N ALA A 91 -4.74 -3.33 -0.90
CA ALA A 91 -4.85 -4.60 -0.18
C ALA A 91 -5.39 -5.74 -1.06
N VAL A 92 -6.44 -5.46 -1.85
CA VAL A 92 -7.02 -6.40 -2.81
C VAL A 92 -6.04 -6.74 -3.93
N LEU A 93 -5.34 -5.75 -4.49
CA LEU A 93 -4.35 -5.98 -5.55
C LEU A 93 -3.20 -6.87 -5.06
N LEU A 94 -2.72 -6.68 -3.83
CA LEU A 94 -1.70 -7.52 -3.19
C LEU A 94 -2.22 -8.95 -2.95
N PHE A 95 -3.47 -9.09 -2.47
CA PHE A 95 -4.12 -10.39 -2.31
C PHE A 95 -4.17 -11.15 -3.64
N VAL A 96 -4.64 -10.49 -4.70
CA VAL A 96 -4.74 -11.08 -6.04
C VAL A 96 -3.36 -11.41 -6.59
N ALA A 97 -2.34 -10.55 -6.38
CA ALA A 97 -0.97 -10.82 -6.82
C ALA A 97 -0.37 -12.06 -6.14
N GLY A 98 -0.56 -12.22 -4.83
CA GLY A 98 -0.13 -13.41 -4.09
C GLY A 98 -0.86 -14.68 -4.53
N GLY A 99 -2.18 -14.61 -4.67
CA GLY A 99 -3.00 -15.72 -5.16
C GLY A 99 -2.60 -16.15 -6.58
N TYR A 100 -2.35 -15.20 -7.46
CA TYR A 100 -1.91 -15.45 -8.82
C TYR A 100 -0.54 -16.17 -8.87
N GLU A 101 0.43 -15.75 -8.07
CA GLU A 101 1.74 -16.41 -8.01
C GLU A 101 1.66 -17.84 -7.44
N LEU A 102 0.74 -18.09 -6.50
CA LEU A 102 0.45 -19.45 -6.00
C LEU A 102 -0.20 -20.34 -7.06
N ILE A 103 -1.10 -19.79 -7.88
CA ILE A 103 -1.69 -20.52 -9.02
C ILE A 103 -0.59 -20.89 -10.01
N LEU A 104 0.31 -19.96 -10.36
CA LEU A 104 1.43 -20.22 -11.26
C LEU A 104 2.41 -21.29 -10.76
N LEU A 105 2.55 -21.47 -9.44
CA LEU A 105 3.34 -22.57 -8.89
C LEU A 105 2.73 -23.94 -9.18
N ARG A 106 1.39 -24.04 -9.28
CA ARG A 106 0.67 -25.29 -9.57
C ARG A 106 0.41 -25.48 -11.07
N ARG A 107 0.29 -24.37 -11.79
CA ARG A 107 -0.08 -24.30 -13.21
C ARG A 107 0.99 -23.54 -14.00
N PRO A 108 2.19 -24.14 -14.17
CA PRO A 108 3.27 -23.51 -14.89
C PRO A 108 2.99 -23.43 -16.40
N ASP A 109 1.88 -23.97 -16.90
CA ASP A 109 1.38 -23.78 -18.28
C ASP A 109 0.89 -22.34 -18.53
N LEU A 110 0.42 -21.64 -17.49
CA LEU A 110 -0.15 -20.29 -17.60
C LEU A 110 0.91 -19.17 -17.67
N LYS A 111 2.16 -19.46 -18.06
CA LYS A 111 3.27 -18.47 -18.06
C LYS A 111 3.01 -17.28 -18.98
N THR A 112 2.18 -17.44 -20.01
CA THR A 112 1.78 -16.36 -20.94
C THR A 112 1.06 -15.22 -20.22
N ILE A 113 0.37 -15.49 -19.11
CA ILE A 113 -0.27 -14.48 -18.26
C ILE A 113 0.73 -13.96 -17.19
N GLY A 114 1.96 -14.48 -17.16
CA GLY A 114 2.95 -14.29 -16.09
C GLY A 114 3.38 -12.86 -15.80
N TYR A 115 2.99 -11.92 -16.66
CA TYR A 115 3.13 -10.47 -16.47
C TYR A 115 2.16 -9.89 -15.43
N PHE A 116 1.10 -10.61 -15.10
CA PHE A 116 0.00 -10.09 -14.29
C PHE A 116 0.44 -9.66 -12.88
N SER A 117 1.32 -10.41 -12.21
CA SER A 117 1.83 -9.98 -10.90
C SER A 117 2.63 -8.67 -10.96
N GLY A 118 3.45 -8.48 -12.01
CA GLY A 118 4.17 -7.23 -12.24
C GLY A 118 3.22 -6.07 -12.56
N LEU A 119 2.18 -6.31 -13.35
CA LEU A 119 1.13 -5.33 -13.64
C LEU A 119 0.40 -4.88 -12.36
N LEU A 120 0.00 -5.82 -11.50
CA LEU A 120 -0.68 -5.49 -10.24
C LEU A 120 0.20 -4.63 -9.32
N LEU A 121 1.50 -4.94 -9.21
CA LEU A 121 2.44 -4.09 -8.47
C LEU A 121 2.57 -2.69 -9.08
N MET A 122 2.57 -2.59 -10.41
CA MET A 122 2.59 -1.29 -11.10
C MET A 122 1.32 -0.48 -10.80
N VAL A 123 0.14 -1.11 -10.80
CA VAL A 123 -1.14 -0.47 -10.44
C VAL A 123 -1.12 0.00 -8.98
N VAL A 124 -0.62 -0.82 -8.05
CA VAL A 124 -0.40 -0.41 -6.66
C VAL A 124 0.48 0.84 -6.60
N GLY A 125 1.58 0.87 -7.35
CA GLY A 125 2.47 2.03 -7.38
C GLY A 125 1.80 3.29 -7.94
N VAL A 126 0.96 3.15 -8.97
CA VAL A 126 0.15 4.26 -9.49
C VAL A 126 -0.80 4.80 -8.42
N LEU A 127 -1.50 3.93 -7.67
CA LEU A 127 -2.40 4.35 -6.60
C LEU A 127 -1.68 5.16 -5.51
N PHE A 128 -0.44 4.79 -5.17
CA PHE A 128 0.41 5.56 -4.26
C PHE A 128 0.83 6.91 -4.85
N CYS A 129 1.12 6.98 -6.16
CA CYS A 129 1.46 8.24 -6.82
C CYS A 129 0.29 9.26 -6.84
N VAL A 130 -0.94 8.77 -6.97
CA VAL A 130 -2.17 9.57 -6.95
C VAL A 130 -2.91 9.49 -5.61
N HIS A 131 -2.17 9.24 -4.53
CA HIS A 131 -2.77 9.04 -3.22
C HIS A 131 -3.54 10.28 -2.74
N VAL A 132 -4.70 10.07 -2.11
CA VAL A 132 -5.51 11.15 -1.53
C VAL A 132 -5.21 11.27 -0.04
N GLN A 133 -4.59 12.39 0.36
CA GLN A 133 -4.26 12.68 1.76
C GLN A 133 -5.12 13.83 2.32
N LYS A 134 -5.44 13.77 3.62
CA LYS A 134 -6.14 14.83 4.37
C LYS A 134 -5.24 15.39 5.48
N GLY A 135 -5.38 16.69 5.76
CA GLY A 135 -4.67 17.36 6.83
C GLY A 135 -4.27 18.79 6.47
N ALA A 136 -3.41 19.38 7.30
CA ALA A 136 -2.80 20.66 7.04
C ALA A 136 -1.96 20.63 5.75
N PRO A 137 -1.89 21.72 4.96
CA PRO A 137 -1.21 21.72 3.65
C PRO A 137 0.24 21.22 3.67
N LYS A 138 1.01 21.61 4.69
CA LYS A 138 2.42 21.17 4.86
C LYS A 138 2.52 19.67 5.17
N ALA A 139 1.62 19.17 6.02
CA ALA A 139 1.55 17.75 6.35
C ALA A 139 1.20 16.92 5.10
N VAL A 140 0.17 17.35 4.38
CA VAL A 140 -0.25 16.71 3.11
C VAL A 140 0.88 16.68 2.09
N ALA A 141 1.57 17.80 1.87
CA ALA A 141 2.67 17.85 0.90
C ALA A 141 3.80 16.87 1.24
N TYR A 142 4.17 16.79 2.52
CA TYR A 142 5.18 15.84 3.01
C TYR A 142 4.73 14.39 2.83
N SER A 143 3.53 14.04 3.31
CA SER A 143 2.99 12.68 3.19
C SER A 143 2.91 12.26 1.73
N LEU A 144 2.41 13.13 0.84
CA LEU A 144 2.30 12.83 -0.60
C LEU A 144 3.66 12.62 -1.27
N LEU A 145 4.70 13.35 -0.88
CA LEU A 145 6.04 13.13 -1.40
C LEU A 145 6.54 11.71 -1.07
N TYR A 146 6.36 11.28 0.18
CA TYR A 146 6.72 9.92 0.61
C TYR A 146 5.91 8.85 -0.12
N HIS A 147 4.59 9.01 -0.21
CA HIS A 147 3.72 8.07 -0.92
C HIS A 147 4.09 7.97 -2.40
N ARG A 148 4.40 9.10 -3.07
CA ARG A 148 4.87 9.10 -4.47
C ARG A 148 6.22 8.39 -4.64
N ALA A 149 7.14 8.56 -3.69
CA ALA A 149 8.42 7.84 -3.72
C ALA A 149 8.22 6.32 -3.60
N VAL A 150 7.37 5.88 -2.65
CA VAL A 150 6.96 4.47 -2.52
C VAL A 150 6.27 3.98 -3.78
N GLY A 151 5.37 4.78 -4.35
CA GLY A 151 4.66 4.47 -5.58
C GLY A 151 5.58 4.27 -6.78
N LEU A 152 6.59 5.14 -6.93
CA LEU A 152 7.62 5.00 -7.96
C LEU A 152 8.39 3.68 -7.82
N PHE A 153 8.80 3.31 -6.61
CA PHE A 153 9.50 2.05 -6.39
C PHE A 153 8.62 0.83 -6.66
N PHE A 154 7.32 0.88 -6.35
CA PHE A 154 6.37 -0.17 -6.76
C PHE A 154 6.24 -0.28 -8.28
N ILE A 155 6.17 0.84 -9.00
CA ILE A 155 6.16 0.87 -10.46
C ILE A 155 7.44 0.22 -11.01
N LEU A 156 8.60 0.60 -10.50
CA LEU A 156 9.90 0.05 -10.92
C LEU A 156 10.01 -1.45 -10.58
N ALA A 157 9.47 -1.88 -9.44
CA ALA A 157 9.38 -3.30 -9.08
C ALA A 157 8.48 -4.06 -10.06
N GLY A 158 7.30 -3.52 -10.40
CA GLY A 158 6.39 -4.10 -11.38
C GLY A 158 7.00 -4.23 -12.77
N ILE A 159 7.63 -3.16 -13.27
CA ILE A 159 8.36 -3.15 -14.56
C ILE A 159 9.48 -4.19 -14.55
N SER A 160 10.29 -4.21 -13.50
CA SER A 160 11.40 -5.17 -13.37
C SER A 160 10.89 -6.61 -13.33
N ARG A 161 9.76 -6.87 -12.65
CA ARG A 161 9.12 -8.19 -12.63
C ARG A 161 8.63 -8.60 -14.01
N MET A 162 8.00 -7.70 -14.76
CA MET A 162 7.58 -7.97 -16.14
C MET A 162 8.79 -8.21 -17.06
N ALA A 163 9.84 -7.39 -16.96
CA ALA A 163 11.08 -7.55 -17.72
C ALA A 163 11.78 -8.89 -17.41
N GLN A 164 11.73 -9.33 -16.15
CA GLN A 164 12.22 -10.65 -15.74
C GLN A 164 11.47 -11.78 -16.45
N ARG A 165 10.15 -11.67 -16.58
CA ARG A 165 9.33 -12.66 -17.28
C ARG A 165 9.58 -12.66 -18.79
N ALA A 166 9.79 -11.49 -19.39
CA ALA A 166 10.04 -11.36 -20.83
C ALA A 166 11.43 -11.86 -21.24
N THR A 167 12.45 -11.57 -20.42
CA THR A 167 13.86 -11.78 -20.82
C THR A 167 14.54 -12.96 -20.11
N HIS A 168 13.93 -13.48 -19.05
CA HIS A 168 14.48 -14.53 -18.18
C HIS A 168 15.82 -14.19 -17.51
N LYS A 169 16.30 -12.94 -17.60
CA LYS A 169 17.57 -12.53 -16.97
C LYS A 169 17.41 -12.44 -15.45
N ILE A 170 18.35 -13.05 -14.72
CA ILE A 170 18.37 -13.06 -13.25
C ILE A 170 18.57 -11.66 -12.63
N SER A 171 19.23 -10.73 -13.34
CA SER A 171 19.41 -9.35 -12.88
C SER A 171 18.08 -8.64 -12.61
N TRP A 172 17.07 -8.89 -13.43
CA TRP A 172 15.73 -8.34 -13.21
C TRP A 172 15.04 -8.91 -11.98
N ASN A 173 15.36 -10.16 -11.60
CA ASN A 173 14.91 -10.76 -10.36
C ASN A 173 15.46 -10.01 -9.14
N TYR A 174 16.74 -9.66 -9.16
CA TYR A 174 17.33 -8.80 -8.12
C TYR A 174 16.73 -7.40 -8.14
N ALA A 175 16.52 -6.81 -9.31
CA ALA A 175 15.98 -5.45 -9.44
C ALA A 175 14.58 -5.30 -8.81
N TRP A 176 13.61 -6.16 -9.14
CA TRP A 176 12.28 -6.02 -8.55
C TRP A 176 12.29 -6.23 -7.04
N THR A 177 13.12 -7.15 -6.58
CA THR A 177 13.27 -7.45 -5.16
C THR A 177 13.91 -6.28 -4.40
N PHE A 178 14.92 -5.64 -4.99
CA PHE A 178 15.56 -4.45 -4.44
C PHE A 178 14.59 -3.28 -4.34
N PHE A 179 13.82 -2.99 -5.40
CA PHE A 179 12.83 -1.91 -5.34
C PHE A 179 11.71 -2.18 -4.32
N LEU A 180 11.27 -3.44 -4.19
CA LEU A 180 10.30 -3.82 -3.16
C LEU A 180 10.87 -3.65 -1.75
N LEU A 181 12.15 -3.95 -1.55
CA LEU A 181 12.84 -3.71 -0.28
C LEU A 181 12.93 -2.20 0.04
N LEU A 182 13.18 -1.34 -0.96
CA LEU A 182 13.14 0.11 -0.78
C LEU A 182 11.74 0.61 -0.40
N CYS A 183 10.67 0.06 -1.01
CA CYS A 183 9.30 0.33 -0.56
C CYS A 183 9.13 -0.04 0.91
N GLY A 184 9.55 -1.25 1.30
CA GLY A 184 9.47 -1.73 2.68
C GLY A 184 10.20 -0.82 3.66
N PHE A 185 11.43 -0.42 3.32
CA PHE A 185 12.23 0.49 4.13
C PHE A 185 11.59 1.87 4.29
N LEU A 186 11.13 2.48 3.21
CA LEU A 186 10.49 3.80 3.25
C LEU A 186 9.21 3.78 4.08
N MET A 187 8.37 2.76 3.91
CA MET A 187 7.14 2.60 4.70
C MET A 187 7.46 2.38 6.19
N ALA A 188 8.46 1.56 6.50
CA ALA A 188 8.84 1.27 7.88
C ALA A 188 9.42 2.49 8.62
N THR A 189 10.11 3.37 7.90
CA THR A 189 10.74 4.57 8.45
C THR A 189 9.85 5.81 8.40
N TYR A 190 8.83 5.82 7.55
CA TYR A 190 7.91 6.92 7.41
C TYR A 190 7.08 7.16 8.68
N ARG A 191 6.91 8.43 9.03
CA ARG A 191 6.04 8.89 10.11
C ARG A 191 5.19 10.03 9.59
N GLU A 192 3.88 9.93 9.81
CA GLU A 192 2.91 10.98 9.54
C GLU A 192 3.30 12.26 10.29
N PRO A 193 3.45 13.39 9.58
CA PRO A 193 3.83 14.66 10.18
C PRO A 193 2.70 15.20 11.06
N SER A 194 3.05 16.09 12.00
CA SER A 194 2.05 16.85 12.75
C SER A 194 1.15 17.64 11.79
N GLY A 195 -0.17 17.64 12.06
CA GLY A 195 -1.17 18.21 11.15
C GLY A 195 -1.77 17.22 10.15
N ALA A 196 -1.27 15.98 10.09
CA ALA A 196 -1.96 14.90 9.38
C ALA A 196 -3.34 14.63 10.03
N PHE A 197 -4.35 14.37 9.22
CA PHE A 197 -5.74 14.13 9.66
C PHE A 197 -6.45 15.31 10.34
N GLU A 198 -5.82 16.48 10.43
CA GLU A 198 -6.53 17.69 10.90
C GLU A 198 -7.67 18.06 9.94
N PRO A 199 -8.82 18.52 10.47
CA PRO A 199 -9.87 19.09 9.64
C PRO A 199 -9.30 20.27 8.84
N GLN A 200 -9.57 20.32 7.54
CA GLN A 200 -9.27 21.54 6.77
C GLN A 200 -10.10 22.68 7.35
N ARG A 201 -9.42 23.66 7.96
CA ARG A 201 -10.06 24.90 8.38
C ARG A 201 -10.36 25.71 7.12
N VAL A 202 -11.61 25.72 6.70
CA VAL A 202 -12.09 26.67 5.70
C VAL A 202 -12.24 28.00 6.44
N SER A 203 -11.27 28.90 6.28
CA SER A 203 -11.44 30.28 6.72
C SER A 203 -12.28 31.00 5.68
N PHE A 204 -13.55 31.23 5.99
CA PHE A 204 -14.39 32.10 5.17
C PHE A 204 -13.95 33.54 5.39
N SER A 205 -13.69 34.29 4.31
CA SER A 205 -13.59 35.73 4.42
C SER A 205 -14.96 36.32 4.77
N SER A 206 -14.98 37.55 5.30
CA SER A 206 -16.24 38.27 5.53
C SER A 206 -17.04 38.49 4.25
N GLU A 207 -16.39 38.47 3.08
CA GLU A 207 -17.06 38.56 1.78
C GLU A 207 -17.69 37.22 1.37
N ASP A 208 -17.01 36.09 1.59
CA ASP A 208 -17.57 34.75 1.35
C ASP A 208 -18.80 34.48 2.22
N MET A 209 -18.81 35.01 3.45
CA MET A 209 -19.98 34.90 4.32
C MET A 209 -21.16 35.76 3.85
N LYS A 210 -20.91 36.93 3.25
CA LYS A 210 -21.98 37.79 2.75
C LYS A 210 -22.65 37.21 1.49
N SER A 211 -21.88 36.55 0.62
CA SER A 211 -22.43 35.93 -0.60
C SER A 211 -23.26 34.67 -0.30
N LEU A 212 -22.97 33.95 0.80
CA LEU A 212 -23.75 32.77 1.23
C LEU A 212 -25.08 33.12 1.90
N LEU A 213 -25.30 34.40 2.26
CA LEU A 213 -26.49 34.86 2.99
C LEU A 213 -27.51 35.60 2.10
N GLN A 214 -27.26 35.70 0.79
CA GLN A 214 -28.17 36.27 -0.22
C GLN A 214 -28.83 35.15 -1.02
#